data_AF-A0A9X3ENT7-F1
#
_entry.id   AF-A0A9X3ENT7-F1
#
_cell.length_a   1.000
_cell.length_b   1.000
_cell.length_c   1.000
_cell.angle_alpha   90.00
_cell.angle_beta   90.00
_cell.angle_gamma   90.00
#
_symmetry.space_group_name_H-M   'P 1'
#
loop_
_entity.id
_entity.type
_entity.pdbx_description
1 polymer ?
#
loop_
_entity_poly.entity_id
_entity_poly.type
_entity_poly.pdbx_seq_one_letter_code
_entity_poly.pdbx_strand_id
1 'polypeptide(L)' 'MTPSPSALRLPADVERTLSHWLSEPRFAAEHEALQALVAAAEAGSAAALAEILDAYSQVLPIGTGGRRGKVGPGPNRLTR' A
#
# COMPACT_ATOMS: atom_id res chain seq x y z
N MET A 1 0.45 -12.59 -13.94
CA MET A 1 0.71 -11.18 -14.29
C MET A 1 1.20 -10.52 -13.02
N THR A 2 2.41 -9.97 -12.98
CA THR A 2 2.91 -9.31 -11.77
C THR A 2 2.14 -8.00 -11.62
N PRO A 3 1.40 -7.79 -10.51
CA PRO A 3 0.62 -6.57 -10.33
C PRO A 3 1.56 -5.37 -10.31
N SER A 4 1.18 -4.30 -10.99
CA SER A 4 2.03 -3.14 -11.22
C SER A 4 1.40 -1.89 -10.59
N PRO A 5 2.10 -1.19 -9.68
CA PRO A 5 1.54 0.01 -9.05
C PRO A 5 1.18 1.10 -10.06
N SER A 6 1.84 1.15 -11.22
CA SER A 6 1.55 2.10 -12.30
C SER A 6 0.20 1.85 -12.99
N ALA A 7 -0.36 0.65 -12.91
CA ALA A 7 -1.67 0.33 -13.49
C ALA A 7 -2.82 1.00 -12.70
N LEU A 8 -2.61 1.24 -11.41
CA LEU A 8 -3.60 1.77 -10.48
C LEU A 8 -3.83 3.28 -10.59
N ARG A 9 -3.08 4.00 -11.46
CA ARG A 9 -3.13 5.46 -11.59
C ARG A 9 -3.00 6.17 -10.23
N LEU A 10 -2.08 5.70 -9.39
CA LEU A 10 -1.81 6.28 -8.07
C LEU A 10 -1.16 7.67 -8.21
N PRO A 11 -1.23 8.52 -7.16
CA PRO A 11 -0.40 9.71 -7.10
C PRO A 11 1.08 9.35 -7.24
N ALA A 12 1.85 10.18 -7.96
CA ALA A 12 3.24 9.88 -8.30
C ALA A 12 4.13 9.59 -7.08
N ASP A 13 3.86 10.24 -5.94
CA ASP A 13 4.61 10.02 -4.70
C ASP A 13 4.32 8.65 -4.07
N VAL A 14 3.07 8.19 -4.17
CA VAL A 14 2.66 6.85 -3.70
C VAL A 14 3.29 5.78 -4.58
N GLU A 15 3.22 5.94 -5.91
CA GLU A 15 3.84 5.01 -6.87
C GLU A 15 5.36 4.91 -6.66
N ARG A 16 6.04 6.06 -6.47
CA ARG A 16 7.48 6.10 -6.18
C ARG A 16 7.80 5.36 -4.88
N THR A 17 7.00 5.56 -3.85
CA THR A 17 7.20 4.91 -2.54
C THR A 17 7.00 3.41 -2.67
N LEU A 18 5.92 2.94 -3.31
CA LEU A 18 5.69 1.51 -3.56
C LEU A 18 6.83 0.87 -4.34
N SER A 19 7.29 1.54 -5.40
CA SER A 19 8.39 1.04 -6.22
C SER A 19 9.69 0.93 -5.43
N HIS A 20 9.97 1.92 -4.58
CA HIS A 20 11.12 1.89 -3.67
C HIS A 20 11.02 0.71 -2.70
N TRP A 21 9.87 0.48 -2.07
CA TRP A 21 9.66 -0.65 -1.15
C TRP A 21 9.81 -2.00 -1.84
N LEU A 22 9.24 -2.16 -3.04
CA LEU A 22 9.38 -3.38 -3.86
C LEU A 22 10.80 -3.59 -4.40
N SER A 23 11.62 -2.54 -4.49
CA SER A 23 13.01 -2.65 -4.96
C SER A 23 13.99 -3.02 -3.84
N GLU A 24 13.64 -2.75 -2.59
CA GLU A 24 14.55 -2.83 -1.46
C GLU A 24 14.47 -4.21 -0.78
N PRO A 25 15.57 -4.99 -0.75
CA PRO A 25 15.56 -6.38 -0.27
C PRO A 25 15.26 -6.49 1.24
N ARG A 26 15.48 -5.42 1.99
CA ARG A 26 15.08 -5.32 3.42
C ARG A 26 13.57 -5.44 3.64
N PHE A 27 12.76 -5.19 2.61
CA PHE A 27 11.30 -5.32 2.65
C PHE A 27 10.80 -6.55 1.89
N ALA A 28 11.68 -7.51 1.58
CA ALA A 28 11.31 -8.70 0.82
C ALA A 28 10.20 -9.52 1.50
N ALA A 29 10.10 -9.47 2.83
CA ALA A 29 9.02 -10.12 3.58
C ALA A 29 7.64 -9.48 3.32
N GLU A 30 7.61 -8.19 3.02
CA GLU A 30 6.40 -7.42 2.73
C GLU A 30 6.06 -7.38 1.24
N HIS A 31 6.97 -7.79 0.34
CA HIS A 31 6.75 -7.77 -1.10
C HIS A 31 5.52 -8.56 -1.51
N GLU A 32 5.33 -9.78 -0.98
CA GLU A 32 4.19 -10.62 -1.30
C GLU A 32 2.86 -9.96 -0.87
N ALA A 33 2.81 -9.45 0.37
CA ALA A 33 1.64 -8.75 0.90
C ALA A 33 1.33 -7.49 0.09
N LEU A 34 2.35 -6.73 -0.31
CA LEU A 34 2.19 -5.53 -1.09
C LEU A 34 1.70 -5.83 -2.51
N GLN A 35 2.24 -6.87 -3.15
CA GLN A 35 1.76 -7.34 -4.45
C GLN A 35 0.32 -7.80 -4.39
N ALA A 36 -0.07 -8.54 -3.34
CA ALA A 36 -1.46 -8.96 -3.15
C ALA A 36 -2.40 -7.74 -2.99
N LEU A 37 -1.97 -6.70 -2.27
CA LEU A 37 -2.74 -5.48 -2.09
C LEU A 37 -2.88 -4.70 -3.41
N VAL A 38 -1.81 -4.56 -4.20
CA VAL A 38 -1.84 -3.95 -5.53
C VAL A 38 -2.76 -4.74 -6.47
N ALA A 39 -2.68 -6.07 -6.47
CA ALA A 39 -3.54 -6.92 -7.29
C ALA A 39 -5.03 -6.76 -6.92
N ALA A 40 -5.34 -6.67 -5.62
CA ALA A 40 -6.71 -6.44 -5.16
C ALA A 40 -7.23 -5.07 -5.62
N ALA A 41 -6.40 -4.03 -5.54
CA ALA A 41 -6.75 -2.71 -6.05
C ALA A 41 -6.93 -2.73 -7.59
N GLU A 42 -6.11 -3.48 -8.33
CA GLU A 42 -6.22 -3.61 -9.80
C GLU A 42 -7.51 -4.31 -10.20
N ALA A 43 -7.95 -5.28 -9.40
CA ALA A 43 -9.24 -5.95 -9.55
C ALA A 43 -10.45 -5.06 -9.19
N GLY A 44 -10.24 -3.79 -8.81
CA GLY A 44 -11.28 -2.82 -8.50
C GLY A 44 -11.64 -2.73 -7.01
N SER A 45 -10.83 -3.29 -6.11
CA SER A 45 -11.06 -3.15 -4.66
C SER A 45 -10.75 -1.73 -4.19
N ALA A 46 -11.80 -0.94 -3.97
CA ALA A 46 -11.68 0.40 -3.39
C ALA A 46 -11.07 0.38 -1.98
N ALA A 47 -11.25 -0.70 -1.22
CA ALA A 47 -10.64 -0.85 0.11
C ALA A 47 -9.12 -1.01 0.02
N ALA A 48 -8.64 -1.85 -0.90
CA ALA A 48 -7.21 -2.03 -1.12
C ALA A 48 -6.55 -0.75 -1.64
N LEU A 49 -7.22 -0.04 -2.56
CA LEU A 49 -6.75 1.25 -3.05
C LEU A 49 -6.65 2.29 -1.92
N ALA A 50 -7.67 2.39 -1.07
CA ALA A 50 -7.65 3.29 0.08
C ALA A 50 -6.54 2.94 1.08
N GLU A 51 -6.30 1.65 1.32
CA GLU A 51 -5.22 1.18 2.19
C GLU A 51 -3.84 1.52 1.62
N ILE A 52 -3.62 1.36 0.31
CA ILE A 52 -2.39 1.79 -0.36
C ILE A 52 -2.17 3.30 -0.20
N LEU A 53 -3.22 4.11 -0.41
CA LEU A 53 -3.12 5.56 -0.27
C LEU A 53 -2.87 5.97 1.18
N ASP A 54 -3.52 5.33 2.15
CA ASP A 54 -3.34 5.61 3.58
C ASP A 54 -1.95 5.22 4.08
N ALA A 55 -1.45 4.05 3.68
CA ALA A 55 -0.17 3.51 4.14
C ALA A 55 1.05 4.16 3.46
N TYR A 56 0.94 4.60 2.20
CA TYR A 56 2.08 5.02 1.38
C TYR A 56 1.99 6.46 0.86
N SER A 57 0.97 7.25 1.20
CA SER A 57 0.97 8.70 0.90
C SER A 57 1.87 9.47 1.87
N GLN A 58 2.89 10.16 1.35
CA GLN A 58 3.79 11.00 2.15
C GLN A 58 3.12 12.29 2.65
N VAL A 59 2.11 12.78 1.92
CA VAL A 59 1.23 13.85 2.36
C VAL A 59 -0.07 13.20 2.79
N LEU A 60 -0.18 12.87 4.07
CA LEU A 60 -1.48 12.58 4.66
C LEU A 60 -2.34 13.83 4.42
N PRO A 61 -3.43 13.80 3.65
CA PRO A 61 -4.39 14.88 3.74
C PRO A 61 -4.82 14.94 5.21
N ILE A 62 -4.54 16.07 5.86
CA ILE A 62 -4.90 16.32 7.26
C ILE A 62 -6.43 16.23 7.35
N GLY A 63 -6.96 15.03 7.58
CA GLY A 63 -8.40 14.79 7.41
C GLY A 63 -8.92 13.35 7.53
N THR A 64 -8.09 12.31 7.67
CA THR A 64 -8.56 10.92 7.85
C THR A 64 -8.16 10.28 9.18
N GLY A 65 -7.97 11.10 10.22
CA GLY A 65 -7.88 10.66 11.62
C GLY A 65 -9.22 10.14 12.16
N GLY A 66 -9.83 9.16 11.51
CA GLY A 66 -11.22 8.80 11.77
C GLY A 66 -11.69 7.48 11.22
N ARG A 67 -10.86 6.43 11.16
CA ARG A 67 -11.35 5.04 11.15
C ARG A 67 -10.21 4.07 11.43
N ARG A 68 -10.14 3.62 12.69
CA ARG A 68 -9.46 2.38 13.07
C ARG A 68 -10.25 1.20 12.46
N GLY A 69 -10.14 1.01 11.15
CA GLY A 69 -10.66 -0.15 10.43
C GLY A 69 -9.75 -1.36 10.68
N LYS A 70 -10.35 -2.55 10.74
CA LYS A 70 -9.73 -3.83 11.15
C LYS A 70 -8.31 -4.06 10.59
N VAL A 71 -7.48 -4.59 11.50
CA VAL A 71 -6.13 -5.16 11.33
C VAL A 71 -5.90 -5.80 9.96
N GLY A 72 -5.27 -5.06 9.04
CA GLY A 72 -4.56 -5.57 7.86
C GLY A 72 -3.04 -5.61 8.11
N PRO A 73 -2.27 -6.41 7.35
CA PRO A 73 -0.83 -6.56 7.56
C PRO A 73 -0.08 -5.28 7.17
N GLY A 74 0.70 -4.73 8.10
CA GLY A 74 1.53 -3.55 7.88
C GLY A 74 2.45 -3.25 9.08
N PRO A 75 3.54 -2.47 8.86
CA PRO A 75 4.63 -2.26 9.82
C PRO A 75 4.20 -1.56 11.13
N ASN A 76 2.95 -1.12 11.24
CA ASN A 76 2.39 -0.52 12.46
C ASN A 76 1.93 -1.55 13.51
N ARG A 77 2.17 -2.86 13.32
CA ARG A 77 1.70 -3.94 14.21
C ARG A 77 2.66 -5.11 14.43
N LEU A 78 3.98 -4.86 14.40
CA LEU A 78 4.97 -5.80 14.95
C LEU A 78 4.68 -5.99 16.45
N THR A 79 3.99 -7.08 16.79
CA THR A 79 3.85 -7.54 18.18
C THR A 79 4.78 -8.73 18.33
N ARG A 80 5.68 -8.64 19.31
CA ARG A 80 6.65 -9.69 19.67
C ARG A 80 5.99 -11.04 19.92
#